data_AF-A0A1W9QCC8-F1
#
_entry.id   AF-A0A1W9QCC8-F1
#
_cell.length_a   1.000
_cell.length_b   1.000
_cell.length_c   1.000
_cell.angle_alpha   90.00
_cell.angle_beta   90.00
_cell.angle_gamma   90.00
#
_symmetry.space_group_name_H-M   'P 1'
#
loop_
_entity.id
_entity.type
_entity.pdbx_description
1 polymer ?
#
loop_
_entity_poly.entity_id
_entity_poly.type
_entity_poly.pdbx_seq_one_letter_code
_entity_poly.pdbx_strand_id
1 'polypeptide(L)'
;MKRPRVFGLTGSIGSGKSTVARLLEERGVPVVSADALAREVVLPGAPALEELAEAFGPRILQPDGTLDRAQLGALTLGHPERRALLNSILHPKIRQGAERAFGALGEEGHDLAAYDIPLLFETGQEERLRPVVVVSAPEPKRLERVLLRDGTDHLDFYRKQGAQLPLEEKLARADFVLENSGSLEELAAQIEPLIAKVRAFLRL
;
A
#
# COMPACT_ATOMS: atom_id res chain seq x y z
N MET A 1 26.59 -0.47 3.67
CA MET A 1 25.70 0.66 3.36
C MET A 1 24.50 0.58 4.29
N LYS A 2 24.02 1.72 4.83
CA LYS A 2 22.96 1.71 5.85
C LYS A 2 21.59 1.72 5.15
N ARG A 3 20.79 0.70 5.38
CA ARG A 3 19.38 0.66 4.97
C ARG A 3 18.59 1.68 5.81
N PRO A 4 17.66 2.47 5.24
CA PRO A 4 16.81 3.36 6.01
C PRO A 4 15.98 2.57 7.03
N ARG A 5 15.66 3.21 8.16
CA ARG A 5 14.56 2.72 9.00
C ARG A 5 13.26 2.86 8.22
N VAL A 6 12.37 1.89 8.35
CA VAL A 6 11.13 1.86 7.59
C VAL A 6 9.95 1.87 8.55
N PHE A 7 8.96 2.71 8.27
CA PHE A 7 7.67 2.73 8.98
C PHE A 7 6.54 2.37 8.02
N GLY A 8 5.45 1.81 8.54
CA GLY A 8 4.28 1.46 7.74
C GLY A 8 3.37 2.67 7.52
N LEU A 9 2.89 2.85 6.30
CA LEU A 9 1.85 3.81 5.96
C LEU A 9 0.63 3.04 5.45
N THR A 10 -0.51 3.23 6.11
CA THR A 10 -1.77 2.59 5.72
C THR A 10 -2.95 3.54 5.93
N GLY A 11 -4.14 3.13 5.50
CA GLY A 11 -5.35 3.94 5.62
C GLY A 11 -6.51 3.31 4.87
N SER A 12 -7.73 3.63 5.29
CA SER A 12 -8.93 3.12 4.62
C SER A 12 -9.08 3.72 3.22
N ILE A 13 -9.89 3.09 2.37
CA ILE A 13 -10.24 3.63 1.05
C ILE A 13 -10.73 5.09 1.17
N GLY A 14 -10.20 5.97 0.31
CA GLY A 14 -10.58 7.39 0.28
C GLY A 14 -9.97 8.25 1.39
N SER A 15 -9.12 7.69 2.27
CA SER A 15 -8.48 8.43 3.38
C SER A 15 -7.51 9.52 2.94
N GLY A 16 -7.02 9.49 1.70
CA GLY A 16 -6.00 10.42 1.21
C GLY A 16 -4.56 9.98 1.50
N LYS A 17 -4.33 8.68 1.73
CA LYS A 17 -2.99 8.08 1.87
C LYS A 17 -2.02 8.46 0.76
N SER A 18 -2.47 8.53 -0.50
CA SER A 18 -1.63 8.97 -1.62
C SER A 18 -1.20 10.44 -1.51
N THR A 19 -2.07 11.29 -0.96
CA THR A 19 -1.73 12.70 -0.68
C THR A 19 -0.68 12.77 0.42
N VAL A 20 -0.82 11.98 1.48
CA VAL A 20 0.18 11.88 2.56
C VAL A 20 1.51 11.35 2.02
N ALA A 21 1.50 10.33 1.17
CA ALA A 21 2.71 9.80 0.54
C ALA A 21 3.47 10.88 -0.24
N ARG A 22 2.78 11.63 -1.11
CA ARG A 22 3.37 12.77 -1.83
C ARG A 22 3.94 13.82 -0.88
N LEU A 23 3.20 14.17 0.16
CA LEU A 23 3.67 15.16 1.13
C LEU A 23 4.92 14.68 1.88
N LEU A 24 5.02 13.39 2.22
CA LEU A 24 6.23 12.81 2.81
C LEU A 24 7.43 12.93 1.87
N GLU A 25 7.25 12.61 0.59
CA GLU A 25 8.31 12.72 -0.42
C GLU A 25 8.80 14.17 -0.57
N GLU A 26 7.88 15.14 -0.55
CA GLU A 26 8.21 16.58 -0.56
C GLU A 26 9.04 17.02 0.68
N ARG A 27 8.97 16.28 1.79
CA ARG A 27 9.79 16.51 3.00
C ARG A 27 11.05 15.62 3.03
N GLY A 28 11.39 14.96 1.93
CA GLY A 28 12.57 14.11 1.82
C GLY A 28 12.43 12.73 2.47
N VAL A 29 11.21 12.29 2.78
CA VAL A 29 10.92 10.93 3.23
C VAL A 29 10.38 10.11 2.04
N PRO A 30 11.22 9.30 1.37
CA PRO A 30 10.80 8.50 0.23
C PRO A 30 9.73 7.48 0.63
N VAL A 31 8.83 7.18 -0.31
CA VAL A 31 7.74 6.22 -0.11
C VAL A 31 7.88 5.07 -1.10
N VAL A 32 8.00 3.85 -0.56
CA VAL A 32 7.94 2.63 -1.37
C VAL A 32 6.50 2.12 -1.35
N SER A 33 5.89 1.87 -2.51
CA SER A 33 4.51 1.39 -2.61
C SER A 33 4.45 -0.11 -2.86
N ALA A 34 3.77 -0.86 -1.98
CA ALA A 34 3.53 -2.28 -2.19
C ALA A 34 2.67 -2.56 -3.43
N ASP A 35 1.71 -1.68 -3.74
CA ASP A 35 0.87 -1.80 -4.94
C ASP A 35 1.68 -1.56 -6.23
N ALA A 36 2.62 -0.60 -6.21
CA ALA A 36 3.52 -0.38 -7.34
C ALA A 36 4.43 -1.59 -7.57
N LEU A 37 5.05 -2.10 -6.49
CA LEU A 37 5.87 -3.30 -6.56
C LEU A 37 5.07 -4.52 -7.04
N ALA A 38 3.84 -4.70 -6.57
CA ALA A 38 2.95 -5.77 -7.04
C ALA A 38 2.59 -5.65 -8.53
N ARG A 39 2.69 -4.45 -9.12
CA ARG A 39 2.53 -4.25 -10.57
C ARG A 39 3.82 -4.54 -11.32
N GLU A 40 4.95 -4.10 -10.78
CA GLU A 40 6.27 -4.28 -11.39
C GLU A 40 6.70 -5.75 -11.48
N VAL A 41 6.43 -6.54 -10.44
CA VAL A 41 6.87 -7.95 -10.39
C VAL A 41 6.16 -8.85 -11.41
N VAL A 42 5.10 -8.37 -12.05
CA VAL A 42 4.33 -9.09 -13.09
C VAL A 42 4.36 -8.38 -14.44
N LEU A 43 5.33 -7.49 -14.68
CA LEU A 43 5.55 -6.93 -16.01
C LEU A 43 5.96 -8.03 -17.00
N PRO A 44 5.73 -7.84 -18.32
CA PRO A 44 6.19 -8.79 -19.34
C PRO A 44 7.67 -9.15 -19.18
N GLY A 45 7.98 -10.44 -19.21
CA GLY A 45 9.33 -10.97 -18.99
C GLY A 45 9.75 -11.12 -17.52
N ALA A 46 8.90 -10.75 -16.57
CA ALA A 46 9.16 -11.01 -15.16
C ALA A 46 8.88 -12.48 -14.81
N PRO A 47 9.76 -13.15 -14.02
CA PRO A 47 9.55 -14.54 -13.63
C PRO A 47 8.22 -14.81 -12.92
N ALA A 48 7.70 -13.82 -12.16
CA ALA A 48 6.43 -14.00 -11.47
C ALA A 48 5.25 -14.08 -12.46
N LEU A 49 5.32 -13.40 -13.60
CA LEU A 49 4.26 -13.48 -14.62
C LEU A 49 4.23 -14.87 -15.27
N GLU A 50 5.40 -15.44 -15.54
CA GLU A 50 5.54 -16.81 -16.06
C GLU A 50 5.00 -17.84 -15.06
N GLU A 51 5.42 -17.77 -13.80
CA GLU A 51 4.92 -18.63 -12.72
C GLU A 51 3.38 -18.54 -12.58
N LEU A 52 2.81 -17.34 -12.73
CA LEU A 52 1.35 -17.16 -12.71
C LEU A 52 0.68 -17.77 -13.96
N ALA A 53 1.26 -17.62 -15.14
CA ALA A 53 0.70 -18.16 -16.38
C ALA A 53 0.70 -19.70 -16.35
N GLU A 54 1.71 -20.32 -15.77
CA GLU A 54 1.76 -21.77 -15.52
C GLU A 54 0.67 -22.20 -14.53
N ALA A 55 0.51 -21.47 -13.42
CA ALA A 55 -0.41 -21.84 -12.35
C ALA A 55 -1.90 -21.59 -12.66
N PHE A 56 -2.21 -20.50 -13.37
CA PHE A 56 -3.59 -20.06 -13.65
C PHE A 56 -4.01 -20.24 -15.11
N GLY A 57 -3.07 -20.65 -15.97
CA GLY A 57 -3.24 -20.87 -17.40
C GLY A 57 -3.00 -19.60 -18.24
N PRO A 58 -2.68 -19.75 -19.54
CA PRO A 58 -2.27 -18.64 -20.42
C PRO A 58 -3.36 -17.58 -20.64
N ARG A 59 -4.63 -17.90 -20.33
CA ARG A 59 -5.76 -16.95 -20.39
C ARG A 59 -5.60 -15.72 -19.51
N ILE A 60 -4.69 -15.75 -18.53
CA ILE A 60 -4.39 -14.57 -17.71
C ILE A 60 -3.47 -13.57 -18.42
N LEU A 61 -3.04 -13.85 -19.64
CA LEU A 61 -2.19 -12.99 -20.45
C LEU A 61 -3.00 -12.33 -21.56
N GLN A 62 -2.76 -11.05 -21.76
CA GLN A 62 -3.23 -10.30 -22.91
C GLN A 62 -2.42 -10.66 -24.17
N PRO A 63 -2.91 -10.31 -25.38
CA PRO A 63 -2.17 -10.57 -26.62
C PRO A 63 -0.78 -9.91 -26.69
N ASP A 64 -0.57 -8.81 -25.95
CA ASP A 64 0.73 -8.12 -25.84
C ASP A 64 1.67 -8.72 -24.77
N GLY A 65 1.25 -9.81 -24.13
CA GLY A 65 2.01 -10.50 -23.08
C GLY A 65 1.87 -9.86 -21.70
N THR A 66 1.04 -8.82 -21.53
CA THR A 66 0.78 -8.23 -20.20
C THR A 66 -0.24 -9.04 -19.40
N LEU A 67 -0.26 -8.86 -18.09
CA LEU A 67 -1.22 -9.54 -17.21
C LEU A 67 -2.65 -8.99 -17.39
N ASP A 68 -3.60 -9.85 -17.72
CA ASP A 68 -5.03 -9.57 -17.57
C ASP A 68 -5.44 -9.68 -16.09
N ARG A 69 -5.42 -8.54 -15.41
CA ARG A 69 -5.80 -8.42 -14.00
C ARG A 69 -7.28 -8.73 -13.76
N ALA A 70 -8.15 -8.42 -14.71
CA ALA A 70 -9.58 -8.68 -14.57
C ALA A 70 -9.82 -10.19 -14.61
N GLN A 71 -9.19 -10.89 -15.55
CA GLN A 71 -9.27 -12.33 -15.67
C GLN A 71 -8.64 -13.03 -14.44
N LEU A 72 -7.45 -12.61 -13.99
CA LEU A 72 -6.84 -13.16 -12.79
C LEU A 72 -7.69 -12.90 -11.53
N GLY A 73 -8.27 -11.71 -11.43
CA GLY A 73 -9.23 -11.35 -10.38
C GLY A 73 -10.45 -12.26 -10.40
N ALA A 74 -11.05 -12.52 -11.56
CA ALA A 74 -12.19 -13.42 -11.70
C ALA A 74 -11.85 -14.87 -11.32
N LEU A 75 -10.63 -15.33 -11.59
CA LEU A 75 -10.19 -16.68 -11.22
C LEU A 75 -9.97 -16.85 -9.72
N THR A 76 -9.67 -15.78 -9.00
CA THR A 76 -9.29 -15.81 -7.57
C THR A 76 -10.42 -15.34 -6.65
N LEU A 77 -11.33 -14.51 -7.14
CA LEU A 77 -12.49 -14.05 -6.40
C LEU A 77 -13.37 -15.24 -5.99
N GLY A 78 -13.76 -15.30 -4.72
CA GLY A 78 -14.56 -16.41 -4.18
C GLY A 78 -13.81 -17.73 -3.99
N HIS A 79 -12.52 -17.80 -4.34
CA HIS A 79 -11.69 -19.01 -4.28
C HIS A 79 -10.49 -18.82 -3.34
N PRO A 80 -10.62 -19.11 -2.02
CA PRO A 80 -9.56 -18.93 -1.03
C PRO A 80 -8.25 -19.64 -1.40
N GLU A 81 -8.32 -20.86 -1.91
CA GLU A 81 -7.17 -21.68 -2.32
C GLU A 81 -6.39 -21.04 -3.48
N ARG A 82 -7.11 -20.48 -4.45
CA ARG A 82 -6.51 -19.77 -5.58
C ARG A 82 -5.89 -18.45 -5.17
N ARG A 83 -6.52 -17.72 -4.23
CA ARG A 83 -5.94 -16.52 -3.62
C ARG A 83 -4.67 -16.84 -2.84
N ALA A 84 -4.67 -17.94 -2.09
CA ALA A 84 -3.47 -18.39 -1.37
C ALA A 84 -2.33 -18.71 -2.34
N LEU A 85 -2.61 -19.41 -3.45
CA LEU A 85 -1.63 -19.69 -4.50
C LEU A 85 -1.08 -18.41 -5.14
N LEU A 86 -1.96 -17.49 -5.56
CA LEU A 86 -1.57 -16.17 -6.09
C LEU A 86 -0.62 -15.45 -5.13
N ASN A 87 -1.00 -15.36 -3.87
CA ASN A 87 -0.22 -14.68 -2.84
C ASN A 87 1.12 -15.38 -2.57
N SER A 88 1.16 -16.71 -2.64
CA SER A 88 2.40 -17.49 -2.45
C SER A 88 3.44 -17.22 -3.54
N ILE A 89 2.99 -16.96 -4.77
CA ILE A 89 3.85 -16.58 -5.90
C ILE A 89 4.30 -15.12 -5.78
N LEU A 90 3.37 -14.21 -5.49
CA LEU A 90 3.64 -12.77 -5.51
C LEU A 90 4.39 -12.25 -4.28
N HIS A 91 4.03 -12.70 -3.06
CA HIS A 91 4.57 -12.12 -1.83
C HIS A 91 6.09 -12.19 -1.73
N PRO A 92 6.78 -13.31 -2.07
CA PRO A 92 8.23 -13.37 -2.07
C PRO A 92 8.85 -12.34 -3.03
N LYS A 93 8.31 -12.19 -4.24
CA LYS A 93 8.84 -11.26 -5.26
C LYS A 93 8.63 -9.80 -4.86
N ILE A 94 7.46 -9.48 -4.28
CA ILE A 94 7.17 -8.14 -3.77
C ILE A 94 8.12 -7.78 -2.62
N ARG A 95 8.37 -8.71 -1.69
CA ARG A 95 9.33 -8.51 -0.59
C ARG A 95 10.74 -8.25 -1.12
N GLN A 96 11.19 -9.03 -2.10
CA GLN A 96 12.49 -8.82 -2.73
C GLN A 96 12.56 -7.49 -3.49
N GLY A 97 11.47 -7.06 -4.13
CA GLY A 97 11.35 -5.74 -4.75
C GLY A 97 11.48 -4.61 -3.72
N ALA A 98 10.78 -4.74 -2.59
CA ALA A 98 10.86 -3.78 -1.49
C ALA A 98 12.27 -3.72 -0.89
N GLU A 99 12.92 -4.86 -0.67
CA GLU A 99 14.30 -4.92 -0.16
C GLU A 99 15.28 -4.20 -1.09
N ARG A 100 15.15 -4.40 -2.40
CA ARG A 100 15.96 -3.68 -3.41
C ARG A 100 15.69 -2.18 -3.38
N ALA A 101 14.42 -1.77 -3.35
CA ALA A 101 14.03 -0.36 -3.28
C ALA A 101 14.61 0.32 -2.03
N PHE A 102 14.44 -0.29 -0.84
CA PHE A 102 15.04 0.26 0.39
C PHE A 102 16.57 0.23 0.38
N GLY A 103 17.18 -0.76 -0.27
CA GLY A 103 18.63 -0.81 -0.48
C GLY A 103 19.12 0.41 -1.25
N ALA A 104 18.52 0.68 -2.41
CA ALA A 104 18.84 1.83 -3.27
C ALA A 104 18.68 3.17 -2.52
N LEU A 105 17.58 3.35 -1.78
CA LEU A 105 17.37 4.55 -0.97
C LEU A 105 18.49 4.75 0.08
N GLY A 106 19.01 3.66 0.66
CA GLY A 106 20.14 3.72 1.57
C GLY A 106 21.46 4.11 0.90
N GLU A 107 21.65 3.75 -0.37
CA GLU A 107 22.80 4.17 -1.20
C GLU A 107 22.72 5.66 -1.56
N GLU A 108 21.50 6.18 -1.74
CA GLU A 108 21.19 7.60 -1.96
C GLU A 108 21.30 8.44 -0.68
N GLY A 109 21.49 7.80 0.48
CA GLY A 109 21.70 8.48 1.76
C GLY A 109 20.44 8.72 2.59
N HIS A 110 19.29 8.15 2.20
CA HIS A 110 18.08 8.22 3.02
C HIS A 110 18.21 7.36 4.28
N ASP A 111 17.86 7.94 5.43
CA ASP A 111 17.89 7.29 6.74
C ASP A 111 16.50 6.81 7.21
N LEU A 112 15.44 7.31 6.58
CA LEU A 112 14.04 7.02 6.87
C LEU A 112 13.26 6.83 5.56
N ALA A 113 12.36 5.86 5.51
CA ALA A 113 11.43 5.66 4.40
C ALA A 113 10.06 5.18 4.90
N ALA A 114 9.00 5.51 4.16
CA ALA A 114 7.68 4.95 4.40
C ALA A 114 7.45 3.73 3.50
N TYR A 115 6.77 2.71 4.01
CA TYR A 115 6.26 1.60 3.22
C TYR A 115 4.73 1.69 3.15
N ASP A 116 4.23 2.09 1.99
CA ASP A 116 2.80 2.17 1.72
C ASP A 116 2.21 0.78 1.45
N ILE A 117 1.39 0.30 2.39
CA ILE A 117 0.67 -0.98 2.32
C ILE A 117 -0.82 -0.75 2.67
N PRO A 118 -1.75 -0.77 1.67
CA PRO A 118 -3.18 -0.54 1.93
C PRO A 118 -3.84 -1.56 2.87
N LEU A 119 -3.41 -2.82 2.79
CA LEU A 119 -3.97 -3.95 3.56
C LEU A 119 -3.01 -4.42 4.68
N LEU A 120 -2.28 -3.47 5.28
CA LEU A 120 -1.21 -3.75 6.24
C LEU A 120 -1.69 -4.63 7.39
N PHE A 121 -2.80 -4.26 8.01
CA PHE A 121 -3.35 -4.96 9.18
C PHE A 121 -4.11 -6.23 8.81
N GLU A 122 -4.76 -6.23 7.65
CA GLU A 122 -5.48 -7.38 7.08
C GLU A 122 -4.52 -8.53 6.74
N THR A 123 -3.27 -8.20 6.41
CA THR A 123 -2.23 -9.17 6.06
C THR A 123 -1.24 -9.46 7.20
N GLY A 124 -1.47 -8.91 8.40
CA GLY A 124 -0.64 -9.14 9.59
C GLY A 124 0.78 -8.58 9.47
N GLN A 125 0.97 -7.54 8.67
CA GLN A 125 2.30 -7.00 8.38
C GLN A 125 2.81 -6.05 9.47
N GLU A 126 1.94 -5.61 10.38
CA GLU A 126 2.28 -4.70 11.48
C GLU A 126 3.32 -5.25 12.45
N GLU A 127 3.42 -6.57 12.61
CA GLU A 127 4.43 -7.17 13.51
C GLU A 127 5.86 -6.91 13.03
N ARG A 128 6.05 -6.80 11.71
CA ARG A 128 7.36 -6.59 11.08
C ARG A 128 7.63 -5.14 10.71
N LEU A 129 6.60 -4.29 10.78
CA LEU A 129 6.63 -2.94 10.22
C LEU A 129 6.06 -1.97 11.24
N ARG A 130 6.88 -1.59 12.22
CA ARG A 130 6.57 -0.54 13.20
C ARG A 130 7.59 0.61 13.15
N PRO A 131 7.17 1.86 13.37
CA PRO A 131 5.80 2.26 13.71
C PRO A 131 4.85 2.20 12.50
N VAL A 132 3.55 2.04 12.74
CA VAL A 132 2.49 2.14 11.73
C VAL A 132 1.77 3.47 11.85
N VAL A 133 1.71 4.20 10.74
CA VAL A 133 0.95 5.43 10.56
C VAL A 133 -0.34 5.10 9.82
N VAL A 134 -1.48 5.40 10.44
CA VAL A 134 -2.81 5.29 9.83
C VAL A 134 -3.30 6.66 9.38
N VAL A 135 -3.58 6.80 8.09
CA VAL A 135 -4.30 7.95 7.53
C VAL A 135 -5.79 7.68 7.65
N SER A 136 -6.49 8.52 8.40
CA SER A 136 -7.92 8.42 8.66
C SER A 136 -8.67 9.59 8.07
N ALA A 137 -9.96 9.38 7.76
CA ALA A 137 -10.88 10.45 7.41
C ALA A 137 -12.32 9.97 7.66
N PRO A 138 -13.26 10.88 7.98
CA PRO A 138 -14.67 10.54 8.12
C PRO A 138 -15.21 9.88 6.85
N GLU A 139 -16.04 8.84 7.00
CA GLU A 139 -16.61 8.11 5.86
C GLU A 139 -17.28 9.01 4.82
N PRO A 140 -18.11 10.02 5.19
CA PRO A 140 -18.73 10.88 4.19
C PRO A 140 -17.72 11.56 3.27
N LYS A 141 -16.59 12.02 3.82
CA LYS A 141 -15.50 12.63 3.04
C LYS A 141 -14.76 11.60 2.18
N ARG A 142 -14.54 10.39 2.70
CA ARG A 142 -13.88 9.31 1.95
C ARG A 142 -14.73 8.90 0.74
N LEU A 143 -16.03 8.78 0.93
CA LEU A 143 -16.99 8.48 -0.12
C LEU A 143 -16.98 9.57 -1.19
N GLU A 144 -17.18 10.84 -0.80
CA GLU A 144 -17.14 11.99 -1.71
C GLU A 144 -15.86 12.01 -2.57
N ARG A 145 -14.69 11.83 -1.95
CA ARG A 145 -13.40 11.79 -2.65
C ARG A 145 -13.30 10.66 -3.67
N VAL A 146 -13.82 9.47 -3.33
CA VAL A 146 -13.79 8.30 -4.22
C VAL A 146 -14.73 8.50 -5.41
N LEU A 147 -15.95 9.01 -5.17
CA LEU A 147 -16.92 9.31 -6.23
C LEU A 147 -16.35 10.34 -7.21
N LEU A 148 -15.73 11.42 -6.71
CA LEU A 148 -15.13 12.47 -7.55
C LEU A 148 -13.94 11.98 -8.38
N ARG A 149 -13.11 11.09 -7.82
CA ARG A 149 -11.86 10.65 -8.47
C ARG A 149 -12.09 9.53 -9.48
N ASP A 150 -12.83 8.50 -9.10
CA ASP A 150 -12.87 7.24 -9.83
C ASP A 150 -14.11 7.13 -10.74
N GLY A 151 -15.06 8.07 -10.65
CA GLY A 151 -16.36 7.95 -11.33
C GLY A 151 -17.13 6.69 -10.92
N THR A 152 -16.76 6.08 -9.80
CA THR A 152 -17.31 4.82 -9.30
C THR A 152 -18.66 5.02 -8.66
N ASP A 153 -19.52 4.02 -8.77
CA ASP A 153 -20.76 3.87 -7.99
C ASP A 153 -20.44 3.68 -6.49
N HIS A 154 -21.32 4.22 -5.62
CA HIS A 154 -21.35 3.99 -4.18
C HIS A 154 -21.14 2.52 -3.79
N LEU A 155 -21.70 1.58 -4.55
CA LEU A 155 -21.57 0.15 -4.32
C LEU A 155 -20.11 -0.31 -4.34
N ASP A 156 -19.28 0.24 -5.24
CA ASP A 156 -17.87 -0.14 -5.31
C ASP A 156 -17.08 0.41 -4.12
N PHE A 157 -17.42 1.61 -3.64
CA PHE A 157 -16.85 2.15 -2.40
C PHE A 157 -17.13 1.23 -1.22
N TYR A 158 -18.41 0.87 -0.99
CA TYR A 158 -18.78 0.01 0.14
C TYR A 158 -18.23 -1.41 0.00
N ARG A 159 -18.14 -1.94 -1.23
CA ARG A 159 -17.49 -3.23 -1.49
C ARG A 159 -16.02 -3.21 -1.10
N LYS A 160 -15.28 -2.19 -1.52
CA LYS A 160 -13.86 -2.03 -1.16
C LYS A 160 -13.68 -1.77 0.34
N GLN A 161 -14.57 -0.99 0.95
CA GLN A 161 -14.56 -0.76 2.39
C GLN A 161 -14.81 -2.06 3.17
N GLY A 162 -15.78 -2.88 2.77
CA GLY A 162 -16.09 -4.15 3.42
C GLY A 162 -15.01 -5.22 3.28
N ALA A 163 -14.07 -5.05 2.35
CA ALA A 163 -12.89 -5.90 2.21
C ALA A 163 -11.71 -5.49 3.13
N GLN A 164 -11.85 -4.38 3.85
CA GLN A 164 -10.85 -3.84 4.78
C GLN A 164 -11.30 -4.05 6.22
N LEU A 165 -10.34 -4.06 7.15
CA LEU A 165 -10.66 -3.99 8.58
C LEU A 165 -11.36 -2.66 8.90
N PRO A 166 -12.28 -2.64 9.89
CA PRO A 166 -12.91 -1.41 10.37
C PRO A 166 -11.88 -0.35 10.73
N LEU A 167 -12.20 0.93 10.49
CA LEU A 167 -11.28 2.03 10.75
C LEU A 167 -10.91 2.07 12.25
N GLU A 168 -11.88 1.83 13.12
CA GLU A 168 -11.71 1.81 14.58
C GLU A 168 -10.66 0.78 15.01
N GLU A 169 -10.65 -0.40 14.38
CA GLU A 169 -9.64 -1.43 14.63
C GLU A 169 -8.25 -1.00 14.14
N LYS A 170 -8.18 -0.35 12.96
CA LYS A 170 -6.92 0.20 12.45
C LYS A 170 -6.36 1.26 13.37
N LEU A 171 -7.22 2.16 13.86
CA LEU A 171 -6.85 3.23 14.80
C LEU A 171 -6.36 2.66 16.13
N ALA A 172 -7.02 1.62 16.66
CA ALA A 172 -6.60 0.97 17.91
C ALA A 172 -5.23 0.29 17.82
N ARG A 173 -4.79 -0.09 16.60
CA ARG A 173 -3.52 -0.77 16.34
C ARG A 173 -2.41 0.17 15.83
N ALA A 174 -2.76 1.42 15.52
CA ALA A 174 -1.83 2.42 15.00
C ALA A 174 -0.82 2.88 16.06
N ASP A 175 0.42 3.13 15.65
CA ASP A 175 1.37 3.86 16.49
C ASP A 175 1.17 5.37 16.36
N PHE A 176 0.80 5.83 15.16
CA PHE A 176 0.44 7.23 14.89
C PHE A 176 -0.76 7.32 13.96
N VAL A 177 -1.55 8.39 14.12
CA VAL A 177 -2.71 8.68 13.28
C VAL A 177 -2.52 10.05 12.64
N LEU A 178 -2.76 10.12 11.34
CA LEU A 178 -2.94 11.36 10.59
C LEU A 178 -4.41 11.52 10.24
N GLU A 179 -5.04 12.56 10.78
CA GLU A 179 -6.44 12.84 10.48
C GLU A 179 -6.57 13.76 9.27
N ASN A 180 -7.16 13.25 8.21
CA ASN A 180 -7.45 13.96 6.97
C ASN A 180 -8.95 14.32 6.88
N SER A 181 -9.46 14.93 7.94
CA SER A 181 -10.79 15.53 8.01
C SER A 181 -10.79 17.00 7.58
N GLY A 182 -9.64 17.63 7.44
CA GLY A 182 -9.47 19.05 7.17
C GLY A 182 -9.21 19.44 5.70
N SER A 183 -8.60 20.60 5.52
CA SER A 183 -8.03 21.08 4.25
C SER A 183 -6.69 20.41 3.93
N LEU A 184 -6.18 20.64 2.71
CA LEU A 184 -4.85 20.14 2.33
C LEU A 184 -3.74 20.79 3.16
N GLU A 185 -3.89 22.07 3.49
CA GLU A 185 -2.96 22.84 4.31
C GLU A 185 -2.91 22.30 5.74
N GLU A 186 -4.08 21.98 6.32
CA GLU A 186 -4.18 21.36 7.64
C GLU A 186 -3.55 19.97 7.66
N LEU A 187 -3.71 19.18 6.60
CA LEU A 187 -3.01 17.89 6.47
C LEU A 187 -1.50 18.08 6.31
N ALA A 188 -1.07 19.01 5.47
CA ALA A 188 0.35 19.29 5.22
C ALA A 188 1.08 19.78 6.49
N ALA A 189 0.40 20.55 7.34
CA ALA A 189 0.92 21.01 8.62
C ALA A 189 1.18 19.87 9.62
N GLN A 190 0.53 18.71 9.46
CA GLN A 190 0.73 17.55 10.32
C GLN A 190 1.95 16.69 9.94
N ILE A 191 2.52 16.86 8.73
CA ILE A 191 3.54 15.96 8.20
C ILE A 191 4.89 16.11 8.93
N GLU A 192 5.37 17.33 9.14
CA GLU A 192 6.61 17.57 9.89
C GLU A 192 6.52 17.06 11.35
N PRO A 193 5.46 17.37 12.12
CA PRO A 193 5.24 16.77 13.43
C PRO A 193 5.20 15.24 13.40
N LEU A 194 4.60 14.63 12.38
CA LEU A 194 4.58 13.18 12.23
C LEU A 194 6.00 12.63 12.02
N ILE A 195 6.76 13.20 11.09
CA ILE A 195 8.13 12.76 10.78
C ILE A 195 8.98 12.81 12.06
N ALA A 196 8.88 13.90 12.84
CA ALA A 196 9.59 14.03 14.11
C ALA A 196 9.20 12.92 15.11
N LYS A 197 7.91 12.63 15.27
CA LYS A 197 7.42 11.54 16.15
C LYS A 197 7.91 10.17 15.69
N VAL A 198 7.86 9.90 14.39
CA VAL A 198 8.33 8.64 13.79
C VAL A 198 9.83 8.47 13.98
N ARG A 199 10.63 9.53 13.74
CA ARG A 199 12.09 9.52 14.00
C ARG A 199 12.39 9.22 15.46
N ALA A 200 11.70 9.90 16.39
CA ALA A 200 11.85 9.66 17.82
C ALA A 200 11.52 8.21 18.21
N PHE A 201 10.43 7.64 17.65
CA PHE A 201 10.06 6.24 17.87
C PHE A 201 11.15 5.27 17.38
N LEU A 202 11.73 5.55 16.21
CA LEU A 202 12.77 4.75 15.58
C LEU A 202 14.19 5.00 16.13
N ARG A 203 14.33 5.95 17.07
CA ARG A 203 15.60 6.40 17.66
C ARG A 203 16.60 6.87 16.60
N LEU A 204 16.11 7.65 15.64
CA LEU A 204 16.89 8.37 14.63
C LEU A 204 17.22 9.78 15.10
#